data_AF-A0A7C5J683-F1
#
_entry.id   AF-A0A7C5J683-F1
#
_cell.length_a   1.000
_cell.length_b   1.000
_cell.length_c   1.000
_cell.angle_alpha   90.00
_cell.angle_beta   90.00
_cell.angle_gamma   90.00
#
_symmetry.space_group_name_H-M   'P 1'
#
loop_
_entity.id
_entity.type
_entity.pdbx_description
1 polymer ?
#
loop_
_entity_poly.entity_id
_entity_poly.type
_entity_poly.pdbx_seq_one_letter_code
_entity_poly.pdbx_strand_id
1 'polypeptide(L)'
;EAGAVSSLFALSLALEAWSVGRARRAVEALMRLAPEKVRVRGDGGEQREIDPAEVAVGTTFTVLPGERIGLDGRLESGRTEVDQAPITGESVPVEKEPGDQVFAGTINGSGAIEVVSTRSAGETTLARIVRQVADSQANRSESERFVERFARFYTPVVFASALLVALVPPLLFAGEWSDWTYRALVLLVIGCPCALVISTPVAIVASLAASARHGVLLKGGRIAELPATIAVVALDKTGTLTRGRPTVVEVVPLAEHDESSLLGRAAALERMSTHPIAAAILRRAEEAGIDAVPATDVTAIHGKGVEGRIDGRAFWLGSHRWLEERGAEEPDHHERLEALSSAGRSVVVVGNEDHVCGLIAVADEVRPESTDALVALRAAGVRSVVMLTGDNAATADAVGAQVGVDEVHAELLPEDKVAAIERLERDVGPVAMIGDGINDAPALARATLGVAMGAAGTDVAIETADIALMSDDLSKLAWLVEHSRATLAVIRWNTVLALGIKAVFVVLTFAGVATLWGAVAADMGASLLVVANALRLLRR
;
A
#
# COMPACT_ATOMS: atom_id res chain seq x y z
N GLU A 1 -0.35 1.83 -53.50
CA GLU A 1 0.18 1.33 -52.21
C GLU A 1 0.67 2.44 -51.28
N ALA A 2 1.57 3.33 -51.73
CA ALA A 2 2.13 4.40 -50.89
C ALA A 2 1.09 5.25 -50.12
N GLY A 3 0.03 5.72 -50.79
CA GLY A 3 -1.03 6.51 -50.12
C GLY A 3 -1.74 5.75 -49.00
N ALA A 4 -2.07 4.47 -49.21
CA ALA A 4 -2.69 3.63 -48.18
C ALA A 4 -1.74 3.39 -47.00
N VAL A 5 -0.46 3.13 -47.28
CA VAL A 5 0.57 2.97 -46.26
C VAL A 5 0.73 4.24 -45.42
N SER A 6 0.84 5.41 -46.05
CA SER A 6 0.96 6.69 -45.33
C SER A 6 -0.27 7.00 -44.48
N SER A 7 -1.48 6.74 -44.98
CA SER A 7 -2.72 6.95 -44.21
C SER A 7 -2.84 6.01 -43.02
N LEU A 8 -2.54 4.73 -43.19
CA LEU A 8 -2.56 3.74 -42.10
C LEU A 8 -1.50 4.03 -41.04
N PHE A 9 -0.29 4.44 -41.48
CA PHE A 9 0.78 4.80 -40.55
C PHE A 9 0.44 6.06 -39.74
N ALA A 10 -0.12 7.09 -40.39
CA ALA A 10 -0.61 8.29 -39.70
C ALA A 10 -1.73 7.98 -38.69
N LEU A 11 -2.67 7.08 -39.06
CA LEU A 11 -3.71 6.60 -38.17
C LEU A 11 -3.13 5.84 -36.97
N SER A 12 -2.13 4.99 -37.18
CA SER A 12 -1.44 4.27 -36.12
C SER A 12 -0.81 5.23 -35.11
N LEU A 13 -0.06 6.23 -35.57
CA LEU A 13 0.56 7.25 -34.71
C LEU A 13 -0.49 8.06 -33.93
N ALA A 14 -1.62 8.39 -34.56
CA ALA A 14 -2.71 9.08 -33.89
C ALA A 14 -3.37 8.21 -32.80
N LEU A 15 -3.58 6.92 -33.06
CA LEU A 15 -4.17 5.99 -32.10
C LEU A 15 -3.21 5.67 -30.95
N GLU A 16 -1.92 5.60 -31.21
CA GLU A 16 -0.87 5.48 -30.19
C GLU A 16 -0.88 6.70 -29.27
N ALA A 17 -0.80 7.91 -29.83
CA ALA A 17 -0.87 9.16 -29.07
C ALA A 17 -2.16 9.28 -28.26
N TRP A 18 -3.30 8.89 -28.84
CA TRP A 18 -4.59 8.88 -28.14
C TRP A 18 -4.64 7.89 -26.98
N SER A 19 -4.05 6.70 -27.14
CA SER A 19 -4.03 5.63 -26.13
C SER A 19 -3.13 5.99 -24.95
N VAL A 20 -1.93 6.51 -25.22
CA VAL A 20 -1.02 7.06 -24.20
C VAL A 20 -1.67 8.24 -23.48
N GLY A 21 -2.34 9.13 -24.22
CA GLY A 21 -3.12 10.22 -23.65
C GLY A 21 -4.28 9.75 -22.76
N ARG A 22 -4.94 8.64 -23.10
CA ARG A 22 -6.02 8.05 -22.27
C ARG A 22 -5.48 7.50 -20.96
N ALA A 23 -4.31 6.91 -20.99
CA ALA A 23 -3.63 6.38 -19.82
C ALA A 23 -3.19 7.51 -18.86
N ARG A 24 -2.67 8.63 -19.40
CA ARG A 24 -2.38 9.86 -18.64
C ARG A 24 -3.62 10.53 -18.04
N ARG A 25 -4.73 10.54 -18.78
CA ARG A 25 -6.02 11.10 -18.29
C ARG A 25 -6.55 10.41 -17.03
N ALA A 26 -6.15 9.16 -16.75
CA ALA A 26 -6.53 8.49 -15.50
C ALA A 26 -5.82 9.09 -14.27
N VAL A 27 -4.58 9.56 -14.43
CA VAL A 27 -3.83 10.29 -13.39
C VAL A 27 -4.38 11.71 -13.25
N GLU A 28 -4.71 12.38 -14.36
CA GLU A 28 -5.39 13.69 -14.31
C GLU A 28 -6.78 13.62 -13.67
N ALA A 29 -7.49 12.49 -13.79
CA ALA A 29 -8.78 12.29 -13.12
C ALA A 29 -8.65 12.29 -11.58
N LEU A 30 -7.51 11.85 -11.03
CA LEU A 30 -7.20 11.98 -9.60
C LEU A 30 -7.00 13.45 -9.21
N MET A 31 -6.37 14.26 -10.06
CA MET A 31 -6.21 15.71 -9.81
C MET A 31 -7.54 16.47 -9.78
N ARG A 32 -8.55 15.99 -10.52
CA ARG A 32 -9.90 16.55 -10.52
C ARG A 32 -10.72 16.21 -9.27
N LEU A 33 -10.17 15.40 -8.35
CA LEU A 33 -10.84 15.07 -7.10
C LEU A 33 -10.75 16.20 -6.06
N ALA A 34 -9.75 17.09 -6.16
CA ALA A 34 -9.68 18.27 -5.31
C ALA A 34 -10.64 19.37 -5.85
N PRO A 35 -11.47 20.00 -4.99
CA PRO A 35 -12.31 21.12 -5.39
C PRO A 35 -11.48 22.36 -5.77
N GLU A 36 -12.00 23.15 -6.71
CA GLU A 36 -11.33 24.37 -7.20
C GLU A 36 -11.31 25.51 -6.17
N LYS A 37 -12.18 25.46 -5.16
CA LYS A 37 -12.30 26.49 -4.12
C LYS A 37 -12.55 25.85 -2.76
N VAL A 38 -12.03 26.49 -1.71
CA VAL A 38 -12.26 26.13 -0.32
C VAL A 38 -12.86 27.33 0.41
N ARG A 39 -13.82 27.07 1.29
CA ARG A 39 -14.51 28.11 2.06
C ARG A 39 -13.81 28.35 3.38
N VAL A 40 -12.98 29.38 3.44
CA VAL A 40 -12.21 29.75 4.63
C VAL A 40 -13.01 30.70 5.52
N ARG A 41 -12.89 30.53 6.83
CA ARG A 41 -13.39 31.50 7.82
C ARG A 41 -12.28 32.53 8.12
N GLY A 42 -12.57 33.81 7.89
CA GLY A 42 -11.67 34.90 8.31
C GLY A 42 -11.84 35.26 9.79
N ASP A 43 -10.91 36.06 10.32
CA ASP A 43 -10.84 36.49 11.73
C ASP A 43 -12.12 37.18 12.27
N GLY A 44 -12.98 37.68 11.38
CA GLY A 44 -14.27 38.31 11.71
C GLY A 44 -15.51 37.41 11.53
N GLY A 45 -15.35 36.12 11.26
CA GLY A 45 -16.46 35.18 11.01
C GLY A 45 -17.03 35.21 9.58
N GLU A 46 -16.53 36.10 8.71
CA GLU A 46 -16.86 36.09 7.28
C GLU A 46 -16.31 34.84 6.59
N GLN A 47 -17.13 34.23 5.72
CA GLN A 47 -16.71 33.13 4.86
C GLN A 47 -16.25 33.67 3.50
N ARG A 48 -15.08 33.25 3.05
CA ARG A 48 -14.53 33.59 1.72
C ARG A 48 -14.13 32.32 0.99
N GLU A 49 -14.49 32.23 -0.28
CA GLU A 49 -14.03 31.15 -1.15
C GLU A 49 -12.71 31.56 -1.81
N ILE A 50 -11.65 30.82 -1.50
CA ILE A 50 -10.31 31.04 -2.07
C ILE A 50 -9.78 29.76 -2.69
N ASP A 51 -8.77 29.89 -3.55
CA ASP A 51 -8.07 28.74 -4.12
C ASP A 51 -7.40 27.95 -3.00
N PRO A 52 -7.51 26.60 -2.97
CA PRO A 52 -6.81 25.77 -1.99
C PRO A 52 -5.32 26.09 -1.85
N ALA A 53 -4.65 26.50 -2.94
CA ALA A 53 -3.23 26.84 -2.96
C ALA A 53 -2.88 28.12 -2.17
N GLU A 54 -3.86 29.00 -1.93
CA GLU A 54 -3.69 30.25 -1.17
C GLU A 54 -4.01 30.09 0.33
N VAL A 55 -4.53 28.93 0.74
CA VAL A 55 -4.89 28.64 2.13
C VAL A 55 -3.62 28.35 2.95
N ALA A 56 -3.38 29.15 3.99
CA ALA A 56 -2.29 28.90 4.93
C ALA A 56 -2.58 27.69 5.83
N VAL A 57 -1.55 26.96 6.24
CA VAL A 57 -1.66 25.87 7.23
C VAL A 57 -2.13 26.45 8.58
N GLY A 58 -3.03 25.74 9.26
CA GLY A 58 -3.68 26.18 10.50
C GLY A 58 -4.94 27.03 10.29
N THR A 59 -5.39 27.19 9.04
CA THR A 59 -6.60 27.95 8.70
C THR A 59 -7.83 27.07 8.80
N THR A 60 -8.88 27.55 9.46
CA THR A 60 -10.18 26.85 9.52
C THR A 60 -10.99 27.10 8.25
N PHE A 61 -11.43 26.01 7.62
CA PHE A 61 -12.34 26.04 6.48
C PHE A 61 -13.59 25.19 6.75
N THR A 62 -14.71 25.60 6.17
CA THR A 62 -16.00 24.92 6.28
C THR A 62 -16.20 24.00 5.07
N VAL A 63 -16.72 22.80 5.33
CA VAL A 63 -17.17 21.86 4.29
C VAL A 63 -18.63 21.51 4.54
N LEU A 64 -19.49 21.73 3.55
CA LEU A 64 -20.92 21.44 3.66
C LEU A 64 -21.23 19.97 3.30
N PRO A 65 -22.42 19.46 3.67
CA PRO A 65 -22.83 18.11 3.30
C PRO A 65 -22.79 17.88 1.79
N GLY A 66 -22.22 16.76 1.37
CA GLY A 66 -22.03 16.40 -0.04
C GLY A 66 -20.88 17.11 -0.76
N GLU A 67 -20.20 18.07 -0.12
CA GLU A 67 -19.03 18.74 -0.72
C GLU A 67 -17.75 17.91 -0.60
N ARG A 68 -16.80 18.18 -1.49
CA ARG A 68 -15.46 17.58 -1.43
C ARG A 68 -14.59 18.35 -0.46
N ILE A 69 -13.77 17.63 0.28
CA ILE A 69 -12.80 18.22 1.19
C ILE A 69 -11.62 18.76 0.37
N GLY A 70 -11.30 20.05 0.54
CA GLY A 70 -10.31 20.75 -0.28
C GLY A 70 -8.85 20.52 0.10
N LEU A 71 -8.59 20.31 1.38
CA LEU A 71 -7.26 20.19 1.96
C LEU A 71 -7.26 19.12 3.04
N ASP A 72 -6.09 18.53 3.28
CA ASP A 72 -5.89 17.69 4.45
C ASP A 72 -6.00 18.54 5.71
N GLY A 73 -6.68 18.00 6.72
CA GLY A 73 -6.91 18.74 7.95
C GLY A 73 -7.42 17.87 9.09
N ARG A 74 -7.65 18.53 10.21
CA ARG A 74 -8.25 17.94 11.41
C ARG A 74 -9.61 18.55 11.66
N LEU A 75 -10.61 17.71 11.92
CA LEU A 75 -11.95 18.13 12.26
C LEU A 75 -11.92 18.90 13.59
N GLU A 76 -12.36 20.15 13.58
CA GLU A 76 -12.44 21.02 14.77
C GLU A 76 -13.85 21.01 15.35
N SER A 77 -14.87 21.07 14.49
CA SER A 77 -16.27 21.02 14.92
C SER A 77 -17.16 20.32 13.87
N GLY A 78 -18.26 19.74 14.35
CA GLY A 78 -19.18 18.93 13.55
C GLY A 78 -18.94 17.42 13.70
N ARG A 79 -19.92 16.63 13.25
CA ARG A 79 -19.86 15.16 13.13
C ARG A 79 -20.45 14.77 11.79
N THR A 80 -19.82 13.84 11.09
CA THR A 80 -20.24 13.43 9.75
C THR A 80 -19.65 12.07 9.40
N GLU A 81 -20.24 11.36 8.46
CA GLU A 81 -19.57 10.29 7.73
C GLU A 81 -18.83 10.84 6.51
N VAL A 82 -17.60 10.39 6.27
CA VAL A 82 -16.80 10.81 5.10
C VAL A 82 -16.62 9.63 4.16
N ASP A 83 -17.07 9.79 2.93
CA ASP A 83 -16.81 8.86 1.85
C ASP A 83 -15.37 9.06 1.34
N GLN A 84 -14.52 8.10 1.68
CA GLN A 84 -13.11 8.09 1.30
C GLN A 84 -12.84 7.24 0.05
N ALA A 85 -13.87 6.65 -0.57
CA ALA A 85 -13.75 5.81 -1.77
C ALA A 85 -12.88 6.40 -2.90
N PRO A 86 -12.87 7.72 -3.17
CA PRO A 86 -12.02 8.28 -4.21
C PRO A 86 -10.50 8.10 -3.98
N ILE A 87 -10.08 7.90 -2.73
CA ILE A 87 -8.67 7.77 -2.34
C ILE A 87 -8.39 6.36 -1.84
N THR A 88 -9.26 5.86 -0.96
CA THR A 88 -9.10 4.55 -0.33
C THR A 88 -9.73 3.44 -1.14
N GLY A 89 -10.66 3.70 -2.05
CA GLY A 89 -11.43 2.66 -2.76
C GLY A 89 -12.47 1.94 -1.90
N GLU A 90 -12.58 2.27 -0.61
CA GLU A 90 -13.57 1.67 0.30
C GLU A 90 -14.93 2.34 0.12
N SER A 91 -15.97 1.53 -0.12
CA SER A 91 -17.32 2.04 -0.43
C SER A 91 -18.14 2.40 0.81
N VAL A 92 -17.66 2.04 2.01
CA VAL A 92 -18.36 2.33 3.28
C VAL A 92 -17.82 3.66 3.82
N PRO A 93 -18.68 4.68 4.01
CA PRO A 93 -18.27 5.93 4.64
C PRO A 93 -17.74 5.73 6.06
N VAL A 94 -16.71 6.48 6.42
CA VAL A 94 -16.06 6.42 7.74
C VAL A 94 -16.60 7.54 8.62
N GLU A 95 -17.11 7.22 9.80
CA GLU A 95 -17.55 8.23 10.77
C GLU A 95 -16.37 9.08 11.26
N LYS A 96 -16.60 10.39 11.41
CA LYS A 96 -15.62 11.38 11.83
C LYS A 96 -16.18 12.28 12.93
N GLU A 97 -15.38 12.42 13.99
CA GLU A 97 -15.67 13.27 15.14
C GLU A 97 -14.57 14.32 15.35
N PRO A 98 -14.83 15.40 16.14
CA PRO A 98 -13.82 16.42 16.41
C PRO A 98 -12.52 15.81 16.93
N GLY A 99 -11.40 16.17 16.30
CA GLY A 99 -10.08 15.59 16.53
C GLY A 99 -9.62 14.63 15.42
N ASP A 100 -10.53 14.06 14.64
CA ASP A 100 -10.17 13.14 13.56
C ASP A 100 -9.58 13.84 12.33
N GLN A 101 -8.72 13.11 11.62
CA GLN A 101 -8.18 13.58 10.34
C GLN A 101 -9.14 13.36 9.18
N VAL A 102 -9.13 14.30 8.25
CA VAL A 102 -9.84 14.27 6.97
C VAL A 102 -8.88 14.59 5.82
N PHE A 103 -9.13 14.02 4.64
CA PHE A 103 -8.20 14.05 3.52
C PHE A 103 -8.76 14.84 2.33
N ALA A 104 -7.89 15.53 1.60
CA ALA A 104 -8.27 16.24 0.39
C ALA A 104 -8.78 15.27 -0.69
N GLY A 105 -9.94 15.55 -1.27
CA GLY A 105 -10.56 14.76 -2.35
C GLY A 105 -11.61 13.74 -1.91
N THR A 106 -11.76 13.51 -0.60
CA THR A 106 -12.87 12.72 -0.04
C THR A 106 -14.16 13.54 -0.05
N ILE A 107 -15.31 12.87 0.09
CA ILE A 107 -16.63 13.50 0.03
C ILE A 107 -17.21 13.53 1.44
N ASN A 108 -17.59 14.72 1.89
CA ASN A 108 -18.30 14.89 3.15
C ASN A 108 -19.74 14.37 3.01
N GLY A 109 -20.20 13.59 3.99
CA GLY A 109 -21.53 13.00 4.03
C GLY A 109 -22.58 13.99 4.50
N SER A 110 -23.27 13.65 5.58
CA SER A 110 -24.49 14.34 6.02
C SER A 110 -24.26 15.60 6.87
N GLY A 111 -23.12 15.74 7.57
CA GLY A 111 -22.87 16.83 8.52
C GLY A 111 -22.09 18.00 7.93
N ALA A 112 -22.41 19.23 8.33
CA ALA A 112 -21.53 20.38 8.08
C ALA A 112 -20.36 20.35 9.06
N ILE A 113 -19.15 20.50 8.54
CA ILE A 113 -17.93 20.36 9.33
C ILE A 113 -17.00 21.57 9.20
N GLU A 114 -16.23 21.80 10.24
CA GLU A 114 -15.15 22.79 10.26
C GLU A 114 -13.83 22.06 10.45
N VAL A 115 -12.89 22.33 9.55
CA VAL A 115 -11.64 21.62 9.44
C VAL A 115 -10.50 22.61 9.50
N VAL A 116 -9.51 22.35 10.35
CA VAL A 116 -8.27 23.12 10.41
C VAL A 116 -7.27 22.48 9.45
N SER A 117 -6.77 23.25 8.48
CA SER A 117 -5.79 22.76 7.51
C SER A 117 -4.50 22.32 8.22
N THR A 118 -4.05 21.10 7.94
CA THR A 118 -2.79 20.56 8.50
C THR A 118 -1.66 20.57 7.48
N ARG A 119 -1.98 20.64 6.18
CA ARG A 119 -1.00 20.65 5.08
C ARG A 119 -1.39 21.68 4.01
N SER A 120 -0.39 22.19 3.29
CA SER A 120 -0.61 23.06 2.13
C SER A 120 -1.17 22.27 0.94
N ALA A 121 -1.82 22.93 -0.03
CA ALA A 121 -2.40 22.25 -1.20
C ALA A 121 -1.41 21.35 -1.95
N GLY A 122 -0.15 21.79 -2.08
CA GLY A 122 0.92 21.05 -2.75
C GLY A 122 1.48 19.88 -1.94
N GLU A 123 1.09 19.72 -0.69
CA GLU A 123 1.57 18.68 0.24
C GLU A 123 0.44 17.81 0.79
N THR A 124 -0.80 18.02 0.33
CA THR A 124 -1.92 17.12 0.64
C THR A 124 -1.59 15.68 0.24
N THR A 125 -2.23 14.73 0.92
CA THR A 125 -2.10 13.30 0.65
C THR A 125 -2.39 13.01 -0.83
N LEU A 126 -3.44 13.61 -1.38
CA LEU A 126 -3.75 13.53 -2.80
C LEU A 126 -2.67 14.15 -3.71
N ALA A 127 -2.13 15.32 -3.37
CA ALA A 127 -1.05 15.94 -4.16
C ALA A 127 0.24 15.12 -4.13
N ARG A 128 0.57 14.50 -2.99
CA ARG A 128 1.71 13.57 -2.87
C ARG A 128 1.48 12.32 -3.72
N ILE A 129 0.27 11.73 -3.68
CA ILE A 129 -0.12 10.61 -4.56
C ILE A 129 0.11 10.97 -6.03
N VAL A 130 -0.39 12.12 -6.48
CA VAL A 130 -0.25 12.57 -7.87
C VAL A 130 1.23 12.77 -8.24
N ARG A 131 2.01 13.43 -7.39
CA ARG A 131 3.44 13.66 -7.61
C ARG A 131 4.22 12.34 -7.66
N GLN A 132 3.97 11.44 -6.71
CA GLN A 132 4.59 10.12 -6.69
C GLN A 132 4.25 9.30 -7.94
N VAL A 133 2.99 9.32 -8.41
CA VAL A 133 2.61 8.66 -9.67
C VAL A 133 3.30 9.29 -10.88
N ALA A 134 3.43 10.61 -10.91
CA ALA A 134 4.13 11.32 -11.97
C ALA A 134 5.64 11.01 -11.99
N ASP A 135 6.31 11.07 -10.83
CA ASP A 135 7.73 10.79 -10.67
C ASP A 135 8.05 9.31 -10.95
N SER A 136 7.10 8.42 -10.63
CA SER A 136 7.16 6.98 -10.89
C SER A 136 7.20 6.61 -12.38
N GLN A 137 6.78 7.50 -13.29
CA GLN A 137 6.94 7.29 -14.74
C GLN A 137 8.41 7.34 -15.19
N ALA A 138 9.34 7.82 -14.36
CA ALA A 138 10.77 7.80 -14.66
C ALA A 138 11.40 6.39 -14.52
N ASN A 139 10.82 5.52 -13.68
CA ASN A 139 11.35 4.18 -13.41
C ASN A 139 10.68 3.12 -14.29
N ARG A 140 11.29 2.86 -15.45
CA ARG A 140 10.87 1.85 -16.43
C ARG A 140 10.83 0.43 -15.86
N SER A 141 9.85 -0.36 -16.29
CA SER A 141 9.65 -1.73 -15.81
C SER A 141 10.69 -2.71 -16.37
N GLU A 142 10.78 -3.93 -15.81
CA GLU A 142 11.68 -4.96 -16.34
C GLU A 142 11.25 -5.41 -17.74
N SER A 143 9.96 -5.61 -17.95
CA SER A 143 9.41 -5.97 -19.25
C SER A 143 9.68 -4.86 -20.28
N GLU A 144 9.58 -3.58 -19.92
CA GLU A 144 9.90 -2.46 -20.80
C GLU A 144 11.39 -2.44 -21.19
N ARG A 145 12.29 -2.62 -20.21
CA ARG A 145 13.74 -2.73 -20.43
C ARG A 145 14.11 -3.95 -21.28
N PHE A 146 13.39 -5.06 -21.16
CA PHE A 146 13.56 -6.23 -22.02
C PHE A 146 13.20 -5.90 -23.47
N VAL A 147 12.04 -5.30 -23.71
CA VAL A 147 11.60 -4.93 -25.06
C VAL A 147 12.58 -3.94 -25.72
N GLU A 148 13.12 -2.97 -24.97
CA GLU A 148 14.13 -2.04 -25.47
C GLU A 148 15.45 -2.73 -25.84
N ARG A 149 15.92 -3.68 -25.01
CA ARG A 149 17.10 -4.51 -25.33
C ARG A 149 16.85 -5.37 -26.56
N PHE A 150 15.68 -5.99 -26.66
CA PHE A 150 15.28 -6.78 -27.82
C PHE A 150 15.31 -5.91 -29.08
N ALA A 151 14.68 -4.72 -29.05
CA ALA A 151 14.64 -3.81 -30.20
C ALA A 151 16.04 -3.37 -30.65
N ARG A 152 16.95 -3.12 -29.71
CA ARG A 152 18.35 -2.74 -30.00
C ARG A 152 19.13 -3.82 -30.76
N PHE A 153 18.85 -5.10 -30.51
CA PHE A 153 19.47 -6.21 -31.24
C PHE A 153 18.71 -6.57 -32.52
N TYR A 154 17.37 -6.61 -32.44
CA TYR A 154 16.50 -7.03 -33.51
C TYR A 154 16.51 -6.06 -34.71
N THR A 155 16.57 -4.75 -34.46
CA THR A 155 16.53 -3.74 -35.53
C THR A 155 17.72 -3.86 -36.50
N PRO A 156 19.00 -3.89 -36.02
CA PRO A 156 20.14 -4.16 -36.90
C PRO A 156 20.04 -5.48 -37.67
N VAL A 157 19.52 -6.55 -37.04
CA VAL A 157 19.38 -7.87 -37.69
C VAL A 157 18.38 -7.81 -38.84
N VAL A 158 17.22 -7.17 -38.65
CA VAL A 158 16.23 -6.98 -39.72
C VAL A 158 16.79 -6.14 -40.86
N PHE A 159 17.48 -5.04 -40.55
CA PHE A 159 18.12 -4.20 -41.57
C PHE A 159 19.18 -4.98 -42.37
N ALA A 160 20.04 -5.73 -41.70
CA ALA A 160 21.04 -6.55 -42.38
C ALA A 160 20.37 -7.64 -43.25
N SER A 161 19.32 -8.27 -42.73
CA SER A 161 18.55 -9.29 -43.47
C SER A 161 17.88 -8.70 -44.72
N ALA A 162 17.28 -7.52 -44.62
CA ALA A 162 16.69 -6.82 -45.76
C ALA A 162 17.74 -6.44 -46.81
N LEU A 163 18.91 -5.97 -46.37
CA LEU A 163 20.02 -5.67 -47.28
C LEU A 163 20.51 -6.94 -48.00
N LEU A 164 20.62 -8.06 -47.29
CA LEU A 164 20.97 -9.35 -47.89
C LEU A 164 19.91 -9.80 -48.90
N VAL A 165 18.62 -9.69 -48.57
CA VAL A 165 17.51 -10.02 -49.49
C VAL A 165 17.51 -9.12 -50.74
N ALA A 166 17.89 -7.85 -50.61
CA ALA A 166 17.99 -6.92 -51.73
C ALA A 166 19.19 -7.22 -52.65
N LEU A 167 20.32 -7.68 -52.10
CA LEU A 167 21.58 -7.80 -52.83
C LEU A 167 21.90 -9.23 -53.29
N VAL A 168 21.72 -10.24 -52.45
CA VAL A 168 22.18 -11.60 -52.72
C VAL A 168 21.50 -12.23 -53.95
N PRO A 169 20.17 -12.20 -54.10
CA PRO A 169 19.50 -12.81 -55.24
C PRO A 169 19.80 -12.15 -56.60
N PRO A 170 19.82 -10.80 -56.73
CA PRO A 170 20.22 -10.16 -57.98
C PRO A 170 21.69 -10.38 -58.33
N LEU A 171 22.62 -10.34 -57.36
CA LEU A 171 24.06 -10.46 -57.63
C LEU A 171 24.50 -11.91 -57.91
N LEU A 172 23.99 -12.90 -57.16
CA LEU A 172 24.48 -14.28 -57.25
C LEU A 172 23.59 -15.20 -58.09
N PHE A 173 22.31 -14.87 -58.25
CA PHE A 173 21.32 -15.75 -58.88
C PHE A 173 20.60 -15.09 -60.07
N ALA A 174 21.10 -13.95 -60.54
CA ALA A 174 20.52 -13.17 -61.65
C ALA A 174 19.02 -12.84 -61.45
N GLY A 175 18.59 -12.66 -60.19
CA GLY A 175 17.23 -12.25 -59.85
C GLY A 175 16.90 -10.83 -60.33
N GLU A 176 15.61 -10.55 -60.53
CA GLU A 176 15.15 -9.23 -60.94
C GLU A 176 15.31 -8.21 -59.81
N TRP A 177 16.04 -7.12 -60.05
CA TRP A 177 16.32 -6.08 -59.05
C TRP A 177 15.05 -5.46 -58.45
N SER A 178 14.01 -5.27 -59.27
CA SER A 178 12.73 -4.69 -58.86
C SER A 178 12.03 -5.54 -57.79
N ASP A 179 11.90 -6.86 -58.02
CA ASP A 179 11.21 -7.79 -57.13
C ASP A 179 11.95 -7.97 -55.81
N TRP A 180 13.27 -8.18 -55.84
CA TRP A 180 14.05 -8.38 -54.63
C TRP A 180 14.21 -7.11 -53.79
N THR A 181 14.26 -5.93 -54.43
CA THR A 181 14.21 -4.65 -53.72
C THR A 181 12.83 -4.44 -53.10
N TYR A 182 11.74 -4.77 -53.81
CA TYR A 182 10.38 -4.69 -53.26
C TYR A 182 10.21 -5.63 -52.04
N ARG A 183 10.68 -6.88 -52.13
CA ARG A 183 10.65 -7.85 -51.01
C ARG A 183 11.48 -7.39 -49.82
N ALA A 184 12.63 -6.76 -50.04
CA ALA A 184 13.43 -6.17 -48.97
C ALA A 184 12.70 -5.02 -48.27
N LEU A 185 12.01 -4.14 -49.02
CA LEU A 185 11.17 -3.09 -48.45
C LEU A 185 9.99 -3.66 -47.66
N VAL A 186 9.33 -4.69 -48.18
CA VAL A 186 8.27 -5.44 -47.46
C VAL A 186 8.81 -6.03 -46.16
N LEU A 187 10.00 -6.63 -46.19
CA LEU A 187 10.65 -7.19 -45.00
C LEU A 187 11.00 -6.12 -43.96
N LEU A 188 11.48 -4.94 -44.37
CA LEU A 188 11.75 -3.82 -43.45
C LEU A 188 10.47 -3.34 -42.76
N VAL A 189 9.37 -3.22 -43.52
CA VAL A 189 8.08 -2.77 -42.99
C VAL A 189 7.48 -3.79 -42.02
N ILE A 190 7.41 -5.07 -42.40
CA ILE A 190 6.98 -6.18 -41.50
C ILE A 190 7.88 -6.28 -40.28
N GLY A 191 9.15 -5.93 -40.47
CA GLY A 191 10.15 -5.90 -39.43
C GLY A 191 9.75 -5.04 -38.24
N CYS A 192 9.01 -3.92 -38.41
CA CYS A 192 8.73 -2.99 -37.30
C CYS A 192 8.16 -3.73 -36.08
N PRO A 193 8.77 -3.62 -34.89
CA PRO A 193 8.18 -4.11 -33.66
C PRO A 193 7.22 -3.15 -32.98
N CYS A 194 6.44 -2.43 -33.77
CA CYS A 194 5.52 -1.40 -33.30
C CYS A 194 4.55 -1.95 -32.22
N ALA A 195 3.84 -3.05 -32.48
CA ALA A 195 2.91 -3.66 -31.51
C ALA A 195 3.60 -4.14 -30.22
N LEU A 196 4.80 -4.72 -30.34
CA LEU A 196 5.57 -5.23 -29.20
C LEU A 196 6.06 -4.09 -28.29
N VAL A 197 6.56 -3.01 -28.90
CA VAL A 197 7.12 -1.85 -28.19
C VAL A 197 6.05 -1.11 -27.39
N ILE A 198 4.85 -0.95 -27.95
CA ILE A 198 3.76 -0.20 -27.32
C ILE A 198 2.99 -1.02 -26.28
N SER A 199 2.92 -2.34 -26.45
CA SER A 199 2.10 -3.21 -25.60
C SER A 199 2.45 -3.09 -24.11
N THR A 200 3.74 -3.14 -23.77
CA THR A 200 4.19 -3.19 -22.38
C THR A 200 3.93 -1.86 -21.63
N PRO A 201 4.34 -0.68 -22.14
CA PRO A 201 4.03 0.58 -21.48
C PRO A 201 2.52 0.80 -21.26
N VAL A 202 1.68 0.44 -22.23
CA VAL A 202 0.22 0.60 -22.10
C VAL A 202 -0.34 -0.31 -21.01
N ALA A 203 0.12 -1.57 -20.93
CA ALA A 203 -0.30 -2.50 -19.88
C ALA A 203 0.13 -2.02 -18.49
N ILE A 204 1.35 -1.51 -18.36
CA ILE A 204 1.86 -0.98 -17.08
C ILE A 204 1.08 0.26 -16.65
N VAL A 205 0.83 1.23 -17.54
CA VAL A 205 0.04 2.42 -17.16
C VAL A 205 -1.40 2.04 -16.84
N ALA A 206 -2.00 1.10 -17.57
CA ALA A 206 -3.32 0.57 -17.24
C ALA A 206 -3.35 -0.07 -15.84
N SER A 207 -2.31 -0.83 -15.49
CA SER A 207 -2.18 -1.46 -14.18
C SER A 207 -1.96 -0.44 -13.05
N LEU A 208 -1.10 0.57 -13.26
CA LEU A 208 -0.89 1.67 -12.31
C LEU A 208 -2.19 2.43 -12.05
N ALA A 209 -2.93 2.76 -13.11
CA ALA A 209 -4.20 3.46 -13.01
C ALA A 209 -5.29 2.62 -12.32
N ALA A 210 -5.35 1.31 -12.57
CA ALA A 210 -6.25 0.40 -11.86
C ALA A 210 -5.89 0.32 -10.37
N SER A 211 -4.61 0.17 -10.04
CA SER A 211 -4.12 0.10 -8.66
C SER A 211 -4.47 1.37 -7.87
N ALA A 212 -4.23 2.54 -8.45
CA ALA A 212 -4.59 3.81 -7.81
C ALA A 212 -6.10 3.94 -7.55
N ARG A 213 -6.95 3.45 -8.47
CA ARG A 213 -8.41 3.43 -8.28
C ARG A 213 -8.87 2.45 -7.20
N HIS A 214 -8.08 1.43 -6.89
CA HIS A 214 -8.31 0.49 -5.79
C HIS A 214 -7.61 0.91 -4.49
N GLY A 215 -7.10 2.15 -4.41
CA GLY A 215 -6.41 2.66 -3.23
C GLY A 215 -5.08 1.97 -2.96
N VAL A 216 -4.39 1.49 -4.01
CA VAL A 216 -3.05 0.91 -3.95
C VAL A 216 -2.09 1.77 -4.76
N LEU A 217 -1.16 2.44 -4.09
CA LEU A 217 -0.22 3.36 -4.70
C LEU A 217 1.09 2.65 -5.02
N LEU A 218 1.48 2.64 -6.28
CA LEU A 218 2.71 1.99 -6.76
C LEU A 218 3.75 3.05 -7.14
N LYS A 219 4.94 3.01 -6.53
CA LYS A 219 6.03 3.94 -6.80
C LYS A 219 6.92 3.54 -7.99
N GLY A 220 6.31 3.20 -9.13
CA GLY A 220 7.06 2.93 -10.35
C GLY A 220 6.48 1.82 -11.22
N GLY A 221 6.84 1.84 -12.50
CA GLY A 221 6.50 0.76 -13.43
C GLY A 221 7.14 -0.57 -13.06
N ARG A 222 8.35 -0.56 -12.45
CA ARG A 222 8.97 -1.76 -11.87
C ARG A 222 8.09 -2.40 -10.80
N ILE A 223 7.51 -1.56 -9.94
CA ILE A 223 6.71 -2.00 -8.79
C ILE A 223 5.37 -2.60 -9.24
N ALA A 224 4.88 -2.29 -10.45
CA ALA A 224 3.68 -2.92 -11.00
C ALA A 224 3.87 -4.41 -11.36
N GLU A 225 5.10 -4.87 -11.61
CA GLU A 225 5.41 -6.26 -11.99
C GLU A 225 5.86 -7.14 -10.81
N LEU A 226 6.46 -6.53 -9.78
CA LEU A 226 7.03 -7.25 -8.63
C LEU A 226 6.02 -8.06 -7.81
N PRO A 227 4.79 -7.57 -7.51
CA PRO A 227 3.81 -8.35 -6.73
C PRO A 227 3.53 -9.73 -7.33
N ALA A 228 3.62 -9.87 -8.66
CA ALA A 228 3.42 -11.16 -9.32
C ALA A 228 4.51 -12.21 -9.02
N THR A 229 5.70 -11.78 -8.59
CA THR A 229 6.86 -12.66 -8.32
C THR A 229 7.01 -13.03 -6.85
N ILE A 230 6.26 -12.35 -5.96
CA ILE A 230 6.32 -12.58 -4.52
C ILE A 230 5.95 -14.02 -4.18
N ALA A 231 6.82 -14.65 -3.39
CA ALA A 231 6.66 -16.01 -2.89
C ALA A 231 6.31 -16.01 -1.39
N VAL A 232 6.83 -15.04 -0.64
CA VAL A 232 6.62 -14.93 0.82
C VAL A 232 6.06 -13.55 1.16
N VAL A 233 5.07 -13.53 2.04
CA VAL A 233 4.56 -12.30 2.64
C VAL A 233 4.94 -12.28 4.12
N ALA A 234 5.81 -11.35 4.50
CA ALA A 234 6.19 -11.09 5.88
C ALA A 234 5.36 -9.91 6.41
N LEU A 235 4.60 -10.14 7.48
CA LEU A 235 3.71 -9.14 8.07
C LEU A 235 4.24 -8.72 9.44
N ASP A 236 4.26 -7.42 9.70
CA ASP A 236 4.30 -6.95 11.08
C ASP A 236 3.00 -7.33 11.81
N LYS A 237 3.07 -7.45 13.13
CA LYS A 237 1.90 -7.73 13.96
C LYS A 237 1.11 -6.45 14.25
N THR A 238 1.75 -5.47 14.87
CA THR A 238 1.07 -4.32 15.47
C THR A 238 0.63 -3.36 14.38
N GLY A 239 -0.65 -2.98 14.37
CA GLY A 239 -1.22 -2.04 13.39
C GLY A 239 -1.38 -2.58 11.96
N THR A 240 -0.71 -3.69 11.65
CA THR A 240 -0.87 -4.45 10.40
C THR A 240 -1.89 -5.58 10.56
N LEU A 241 -1.57 -6.65 11.30
CA LEU A 241 -2.52 -7.76 11.56
C LEU A 241 -3.54 -7.41 12.64
N THR A 242 -3.16 -6.50 13.53
CA THR A 242 -3.99 -5.95 14.61
C THR A 242 -4.36 -4.50 14.31
N ARG A 243 -5.28 -3.93 15.10
CA ARG A 243 -5.72 -2.53 14.94
C ARG A 243 -4.68 -1.50 15.38
N GLY A 244 -3.61 -1.90 16.07
CA GLY A 244 -2.59 -0.98 16.59
C GLY A 244 -3.12 -0.12 17.74
N ARG A 245 -4.25 -0.49 18.34
CA ARG A 245 -4.94 0.26 19.40
C ARG A 245 -5.23 -0.70 20.54
N PRO A 246 -4.29 -0.85 21.50
CA PRO A 246 -4.49 -1.76 22.62
C PRO A 246 -5.74 -1.38 23.42
N THR A 247 -6.49 -2.39 23.87
CA THR A 247 -7.69 -2.28 24.70
C THR A 247 -7.53 -3.12 25.96
N VAL A 248 -8.11 -2.66 27.06
CA VAL A 248 -8.20 -3.46 28.29
C VAL A 248 -9.25 -4.54 28.06
N VAL A 249 -8.82 -5.80 28.03
CA VAL A 249 -9.69 -6.96 27.77
C VAL A 249 -10.15 -7.64 29.04
N GLU A 250 -9.37 -7.55 30.12
CA GLU A 250 -9.71 -8.15 31.41
C GLU A 250 -9.08 -7.37 32.56
N VAL A 251 -9.81 -7.26 33.67
CA VAL A 251 -9.35 -6.66 34.93
C VAL A 251 -9.53 -7.73 36.00
N VAL A 252 -8.44 -8.15 36.62
CA VAL A 252 -8.42 -9.22 37.63
C VAL A 252 -8.05 -8.61 38.98
N PRO A 253 -9.03 -8.22 39.79
CA PRO A 253 -8.76 -7.74 41.14
C PRO A 253 -8.27 -8.87 42.05
N LEU A 254 -7.33 -8.53 42.94
CA LEU A 254 -6.77 -9.44 43.94
C LEU A 254 -6.94 -8.83 45.34
N ALA A 255 -6.76 -9.63 46.39
CA ALA A 255 -6.67 -9.16 47.78
C ALA A 255 -7.76 -8.14 48.21
N GLU A 256 -9.03 -8.49 47.91
CA GLU A 256 -10.24 -7.71 48.23
C GLU A 256 -10.36 -6.33 47.56
N HIS A 257 -9.54 -6.02 46.56
CA HIS A 257 -9.80 -4.88 45.68
C HIS A 257 -10.97 -5.18 44.74
N ASP A 258 -11.61 -4.14 44.20
CA ASP A 258 -12.61 -4.26 43.14
C ASP A 258 -12.05 -3.76 41.80
N GLU A 259 -12.72 -4.10 40.70
CA GLU A 259 -12.27 -3.70 39.35
C GLU A 259 -12.19 -2.16 39.22
N SER A 260 -13.15 -1.44 39.80
CA SER A 260 -13.24 0.02 39.71
C SER A 260 -12.08 0.71 40.43
N SER A 261 -11.72 0.27 41.64
CA SER A 261 -10.59 0.83 42.38
C SER A 261 -9.26 0.46 41.72
N LEU A 262 -9.11 -0.75 41.19
CA LEU A 262 -7.91 -1.16 40.47
C LEU A 262 -7.69 -0.32 39.22
N LEU A 263 -8.73 -0.17 38.39
CA LEU A 263 -8.70 0.61 37.17
C LEU A 263 -8.50 2.11 37.48
N GLY A 264 -9.14 2.62 38.53
CA GLY A 264 -8.93 4.00 39.00
C GLY A 264 -7.50 4.28 39.46
N ARG A 265 -6.88 3.34 40.19
CA ARG A 265 -5.47 3.46 40.62
C ARG A 265 -4.52 3.41 39.43
N ALA A 266 -4.75 2.50 38.48
CA ALA A 266 -3.96 2.39 37.26
C ALA A 266 -4.06 3.67 36.42
N ALA A 267 -5.27 4.19 36.20
CA ALA A 267 -5.52 5.44 35.50
C ALA A 267 -4.87 6.66 36.21
N ALA A 268 -4.85 6.67 37.54
CA ALA A 268 -4.19 7.72 38.32
C ALA A 268 -2.67 7.77 38.07
N LEU A 269 -2.01 6.60 38.05
CA LEU A 269 -0.56 6.50 37.80
C LEU A 269 -0.20 6.78 36.33
N GLU A 270 -1.06 6.38 35.40
CA GLU A 270 -0.78 6.45 33.95
C GLU A 270 -1.22 7.77 33.29
N ARG A 271 -1.86 8.69 34.03
CA ARG A 271 -2.42 9.95 33.49
C ARG A 271 -1.40 10.82 32.73
N MET A 272 -0.13 10.75 33.10
CA MET A 272 0.95 11.54 32.47
C MET A 272 1.81 10.74 31.48
N SER A 273 1.45 9.47 31.23
CA SER A 273 2.21 8.57 30.38
C SER A 273 1.78 8.67 28.93
N THR A 274 2.75 8.64 28.01
CA THR A 274 2.51 8.62 26.57
C THR A 274 2.46 7.19 26.01
N HIS A 275 2.53 6.17 26.87
CA HIS A 275 2.57 4.78 26.46
C HIS A 275 1.21 4.30 25.91
N PRO A 276 1.15 3.48 24.85
CA PRO A 276 -0.12 2.97 24.32
C PRO A 276 -0.98 2.21 25.33
N ILE A 277 -0.34 1.46 26.25
CA ILE A 277 -1.03 0.77 27.36
C ILE A 277 -1.68 1.76 28.34
N ALA A 278 -1.01 2.89 28.63
CA ALA A 278 -1.56 3.95 29.46
C ALA A 278 -2.85 4.52 28.85
N ALA A 279 -2.83 4.80 27.56
CA ALA A 279 -3.99 5.28 26.82
C ALA A 279 -5.15 4.26 26.84
N ALA A 280 -4.85 2.96 26.77
CA ALA A 280 -5.86 1.90 26.88
C ALA A 280 -6.54 1.89 28.27
N ILE A 281 -5.75 2.02 29.33
CA ILE A 281 -6.23 2.06 30.72
C ILE A 281 -7.08 3.31 30.97
N LEU A 282 -6.58 4.49 30.55
CA LEU A 282 -7.30 5.76 30.71
C LEU A 282 -8.64 5.74 29.99
N ARG A 283 -8.67 5.27 28.73
CA ARG A 283 -9.91 5.14 27.95
C ARG A 283 -10.90 4.19 28.64
N ARG A 284 -10.44 3.04 29.11
CA ARG A 284 -11.31 2.07 29.81
C ARG A 284 -11.87 2.63 31.12
N ALA A 285 -11.09 3.45 31.84
CA ALA A 285 -11.54 4.13 33.05
C ALA A 285 -12.61 5.19 32.75
N GLU A 286 -12.42 5.96 31.68
CA GLU A 286 -13.39 6.95 31.20
C GLU A 286 -14.70 6.29 30.75
N GLU A 287 -14.63 5.20 29.97
CA GLU A 287 -15.79 4.39 29.56
C GLU A 287 -16.56 3.80 30.76
N ALA A 288 -15.85 3.48 31.84
CA ALA A 288 -16.44 3.00 33.09
C ALA A 288 -17.01 4.14 33.98
N GLY A 289 -16.82 5.40 33.60
CA GLY A 289 -17.21 6.56 34.42
C GLY A 289 -16.41 6.70 35.71
N ILE A 290 -15.16 6.21 35.74
CA ILE A 290 -14.30 6.24 36.91
C ILE A 290 -13.50 7.54 36.90
N ASP A 291 -13.78 8.43 37.86
CA ASP A 291 -12.98 9.62 38.07
C ASP A 291 -11.75 9.30 38.92
N ALA A 292 -10.60 9.13 38.26
CA ALA A 292 -9.36 8.76 38.94
C ALA A 292 -8.79 9.93 39.74
N VAL A 293 -8.52 9.70 41.03
CA VAL A 293 -7.82 10.66 41.90
C VAL A 293 -6.41 10.88 41.36
N PRO A 294 -5.94 12.14 41.16
CA PRO A 294 -4.61 12.39 40.64
C PRO A 294 -3.51 11.80 41.55
N ALA A 295 -2.57 11.05 40.96
CA ALA A 295 -1.38 10.60 41.66
C ALA A 295 -0.36 11.75 41.79
N THR A 296 0.38 11.78 42.90
CA THR A 296 1.52 12.68 43.14
C THR A 296 2.84 11.92 43.10
N ASP A 297 3.96 12.62 42.90
CA ASP A 297 5.32 12.04 42.87
C ASP A 297 5.50 10.89 41.86
N VAL A 298 4.79 10.95 40.73
CA VAL A 298 4.81 9.91 39.71
C VAL A 298 6.18 9.85 39.03
N THR A 299 6.82 8.69 39.06
CA THR A 299 8.14 8.43 38.46
C THR A 299 8.05 7.24 37.52
N ALA A 300 8.46 7.43 36.25
CA ALA A 300 8.55 6.35 35.27
C ALA A 300 9.88 5.60 35.41
N ILE A 301 9.81 4.27 35.46
CA ILE A 301 10.96 3.37 35.50
C ILE A 301 11.07 2.70 34.13
N HIS A 302 12.08 3.11 33.36
CA HIS A 302 12.30 2.64 31.99
C HIS A 302 12.28 1.10 31.88
N GLY A 303 11.42 0.59 30.99
CA GLY A 303 11.27 -0.83 30.69
C GLY A 303 10.60 -1.67 31.79
N LYS A 304 10.09 -1.04 32.85
CA LYS A 304 9.53 -1.74 34.01
C LYS A 304 8.12 -1.27 34.36
N GLY A 305 7.91 0.03 34.52
CA GLY A 305 6.61 0.53 34.98
C GLY A 305 6.64 1.98 35.49
N VAL A 306 5.69 2.31 36.34
CA VAL A 306 5.47 3.64 36.94
C VAL A 306 5.15 3.49 38.42
N GLU A 307 5.65 4.40 39.24
CA GLU A 307 5.37 4.44 40.69
C GLU A 307 4.91 5.83 41.09
N GLY A 308 4.04 5.93 42.09
CA GLY A 308 3.53 7.22 42.56
C GLY A 308 2.71 7.08 43.83
N ARG A 309 2.13 8.18 44.30
CA ARG A 309 1.31 8.20 45.52
C ARG A 309 -0.12 8.60 45.21
N ILE A 310 -1.08 7.84 45.73
CA ILE A 310 -2.52 8.11 45.62
C ILE A 310 -3.05 8.21 47.05
N ASP A 311 -3.67 9.35 47.39
CA ASP A 311 -4.13 9.66 48.75
C ASP A 311 -3.04 9.46 49.83
N GLY A 312 -1.79 9.80 49.48
CA GLY A 312 -0.63 9.67 50.37
C GLY A 312 -0.03 8.27 50.50
N ARG A 313 -0.64 7.23 49.93
CA ARG A 313 -0.12 5.85 49.92
C ARG A 313 0.65 5.55 48.64
N ALA A 314 1.74 4.78 48.72
CA ALA A 314 2.52 4.43 47.55
C ALA A 314 1.87 3.28 46.76
N PHE A 315 1.79 3.48 45.45
CA PHE A 315 1.33 2.51 44.47
C PHE A 315 2.33 2.40 43.33
N TRP A 316 2.34 1.24 42.70
CA TRP A 316 3.17 0.97 41.55
C TRP A 316 2.37 0.18 40.52
N LEU A 317 2.74 0.36 39.26
CA LEU A 317 2.16 -0.28 38.09
C LEU A 317 3.32 -0.74 37.21
N GLY A 318 3.36 -1.99 36.77
CA GLY A 318 4.48 -2.47 35.95
C GLY A 318 4.31 -3.84 35.31
N SER A 319 5.34 -4.27 34.59
CA SER A 319 5.40 -5.57 33.90
C SER A 319 5.62 -6.73 34.88
N HIS A 320 5.44 -7.97 34.39
CA HIS A 320 5.76 -9.19 35.15
C HIS A 320 7.19 -9.16 35.71
N ARG A 321 8.17 -8.75 34.90
CA ARG A 321 9.55 -8.59 35.35
C ARG A 321 9.68 -7.63 36.55
N TRP A 322 8.86 -6.57 36.61
CA TRP A 322 8.89 -5.65 37.76
C TRP A 322 8.32 -6.27 39.03
N LEU A 323 7.31 -7.12 38.90
CA LEU A 323 6.77 -7.92 40.00
C LEU A 323 7.83 -8.88 40.56
N GLU A 324 8.55 -9.59 39.69
CA GLU A 324 9.63 -10.51 40.07
C GLU A 324 10.77 -9.79 40.81
N GLU A 325 11.24 -8.66 40.27
CA GLU A 325 12.32 -7.87 40.88
C GLU A 325 11.94 -7.31 42.27
N ARG A 326 10.64 -7.07 42.52
CA ARG A 326 10.12 -6.65 43.83
C ARG A 326 9.93 -7.81 44.81
N GLY A 327 10.04 -9.06 44.36
CA GLY A 327 9.83 -10.25 45.19
C GLY A 327 8.41 -10.38 45.72
N ALA A 328 7.43 -9.78 45.04
CA ALA A 328 6.01 -9.77 45.42
C ALA A 328 5.18 -10.81 44.65
N GLU A 329 5.84 -11.72 43.93
CA GLU A 329 5.19 -12.78 43.17
C GLU A 329 4.82 -13.95 44.09
N GLU A 330 3.52 -14.25 44.14
CA GLU A 330 2.97 -15.42 44.81
C GLU A 330 2.58 -16.48 43.76
N PRO A 331 2.51 -17.79 44.11
CA PRO A 331 2.20 -18.84 43.14
C PRO A 331 0.89 -18.64 42.37
N ASP A 332 -0.14 -18.13 43.04
CA ASP A 332 -1.44 -17.84 42.42
C ASP A 332 -1.36 -16.66 41.44
N HIS A 333 -0.53 -15.64 41.75
CA HIS A 333 -0.27 -14.54 40.84
C HIS A 333 0.42 -15.04 39.57
N HIS A 334 1.44 -15.89 39.73
CA HIS A 334 2.21 -16.46 38.61
C HIS A 334 1.32 -17.26 37.66
N GLU A 335 0.50 -18.18 38.19
CA GLU A 335 -0.42 -19.00 37.38
C GLU A 335 -1.41 -18.12 36.59
N ARG A 336 -1.92 -17.05 37.20
CA ARG A 336 -2.83 -16.10 36.53
C ARG A 336 -2.12 -15.28 35.45
N LEU A 337 -0.88 -14.85 35.72
CA LEU A 337 -0.06 -14.08 34.79
C LEU A 337 0.31 -14.91 33.57
N GLU A 338 0.69 -16.17 33.77
CA GLU A 338 0.96 -17.13 32.69
C GLU A 338 -0.30 -17.44 31.87
N ALA A 339 -1.45 -17.64 32.51
CA ALA A 339 -2.72 -17.89 31.81
C ALA A 339 -3.14 -16.70 30.92
N LEU A 340 -2.97 -15.47 31.41
CA LEU A 340 -3.27 -14.27 30.64
C LEU A 340 -2.24 -14.05 29.51
N SER A 341 -0.95 -14.26 29.78
CA SER A 341 0.12 -14.08 28.81
C SER A 341 0.08 -15.12 27.69
N SER A 342 -0.23 -16.38 28.02
CA SER A 342 -0.42 -17.47 27.06
C SER A 342 -1.65 -17.29 26.17
N ALA A 343 -2.63 -16.50 26.61
CA ALA A 343 -3.74 -16.04 25.77
C ALA A 343 -3.38 -14.83 24.88
N GLY A 344 -2.10 -14.46 24.82
CA GLY A 344 -1.55 -13.37 24.03
C GLY A 344 -1.92 -11.97 24.52
N ARG A 345 -2.03 -11.82 25.84
CA ARG A 345 -2.37 -10.55 26.48
C ARG A 345 -1.13 -10.00 27.18
N SER A 346 -0.88 -8.71 27.00
CA SER A 346 0.09 -7.99 27.81
C SER A 346 -0.50 -7.71 29.18
N VAL A 347 0.13 -8.23 30.23
CA VAL A 347 -0.36 -8.08 31.60
C VAL A 347 0.39 -6.97 32.32
N VAL A 348 -0.37 -6.07 32.92
CA VAL A 348 0.11 -5.01 33.79
C VAL A 348 -0.28 -5.36 35.22
N VAL A 349 0.68 -5.33 36.12
CA VAL A 349 0.47 -5.59 37.55
C VAL A 349 0.32 -4.26 38.27
N VAL A 350 -0.67 -4.15 39.16
CA VAL A 350 -0.84 -3.00 40.06
C VAL A 350 -0.64 -3.49 41.49
N GLY A 351 0.21 -2.79 42.26
CA GLY A 351 0.47 -3.14 43.65
C GLY A 351 0.66 -1.91 44.54
N ASN A 352 0.71 -2.15 45.84
CA ASN A 352 1.07 -1.16 46.85
C ASN A 352 2.30 -1.64 47.64
N GLU A 353 2.55 -1.06 48.83
CA GLU A 353 3.66 -1.46 49.71
C GLU A 353 3.45 -2.83 50.38
N ASP A 354 2.21 -3.25 50.54
CA ASP A 354 1.82 -4.43 51.32
C ASP A 354 1.62 -5.68 50.44
N HIS A 355 0.98 -5.51 49.27
CA HIS A 355 0.52 -6.62 48.42
C HIS A 355 0.24 -6.21 46.97
N VAL A 356 0.00 -7.21 46.12
CA VAL A 356 -0.47 -7.02 44.73
C VAL A 356 -1.97 -6.75 44.73
N CYS A 357 -2.37 -5.60 44.20
CA CYS A 357 -3.78 -5.18 44.15
C CYS A 357 -4.57 -5.87 43.03
N GLY A 358 -3.91 -6.23 41.93
CA GLY A 358 -4.54 -6.92 40.81
C GLY A 358 -3.76 -6.84 39.50
N LEU A 359 -4.33 -7.46 38.47
CA LEU A 359 -3.77 -7.55 37.12
C LEU A 359 -4.72 -6.86 36.13
N ILE A 360 -4.16 -6.16 35.15
CA ILE A 360 -4.89 -5.57 34.03
C ILE A 360 -4.33 -6.17 32.76
N ALA A 361 -5.15 -6.93 32.05
CA ALA A 361 -4.78 -7.53 30.79
C ALA A 361 -5.16 -6.61 29.63
N VAL A 362 -4.20 -6.32 28.78
CA VAL A 362 -4.33 -5.47 27.62
C VAL A 362 -3.97 -6.28 26.39
N ALA A 363 -4.80 -6.24 25.36
CA ALA A 363 -4.53 -6.90 24.10
C ALA A 363 -4.75 -5.93 22.95
N ASP A 364 -4.08 -6.16 21.84
CA ASP A 364 -4.39 -5.48 20.59
C ASP A 364 -5.29 -6.40 19.76
N GLU A 365 -6.48 -5.93 19.41
CA GLU A 365 -7.46 -6.74 18.70
C GLU A 365 -6.97 -7.05 17.29
N VAL A 366 -6.97 -8.34 16.95
CA VAL A 366 -6.78 -8.82 15.58
C VAL A 366 -7.87 -8.24 14.70
N ARG A 367 -7.50 -7.76 13.50
CA ARG A 367 -8.47 -7.25 12.54
C ARG A 367 -9.37 -8.40 12.05
N PRO A 368 -10.71 -8.24 12.03
CA PRO A 368 -11.62 -9.28 11.57
C PRO A 368 -11.28 -9.82 10.16
N GLU A 369 -10.82 -8.92 9.29
CA GLU A 369 -10.46 -9.20 7.90
C GLU A 369 -9.09 -9.88 7.72
N SER A 370 -8.23 -9.90 8.75
CA SER A 370 -6.86 -10.44 8.64
C SER A 370 -6.86 -11.88 8.16
N THR A 371 -7.69 -12.75 8.76
CA THR A 371 -7.75 -14.18 8.43
C THR A 371 -8.16 -14.39 6.97
N ASP A 372 -9.22 -13.71 6.52
CA ASP A 372 -9.71 -13.81 5.15
C ASP A 372 -8.69 -13.26 4.15
N ALA A 373 -7.98 -12.18 4.50
CA ALA A 373 -6.91 -11.63 3.69
C ALA A 373 -5.73 -12.60 3.53
N LEU A 374 -5.33 -13.32 4.60
CA LEU A 374 -4.27 -14.33 4.52
C LEU A 374 -4.68 -15.51 3.63
N VAL A 375 -5.93 -15.95 3.71
CA VAL A 375 -6.48 -16.98 2.82
C VAL A 375 -6.46 -16.49 1.36
N ALA A 376 -6.88 -15.25 1.11
CA ALA A 376 -6.86 -14.66 -0.21
C ALA A 376 -5.43 -14.54 -0.78
N LEU A 377 -4.43 -14.18 0.04
CA LEU A 377 -3.02 -14.14 -0.37
C LEU A 377 -2.51 -15.51 -0.81
N ARG A 378 -2.85 -16.57 -0.06
CA ARG A 378 -2.52 -17.95 -0.43
C ARG A 378 -3.20 -18.34 -1.75
N ALA A 379 -4.48 -18.00 -1.92
CA ALA A 379 -5.23 -18.24 -3.15
C ALA A 379 -4.65 -17.48 -4.36
N ALA A 380 -4.17 -16.25 -4.14
CA ALA A 380 -3.45 -15.44 -5.13
C ALA A 380 -2.08 -16.04 -5.50
N GLY A 381 -1.60 -17.02 -4.73
CA GLY A 381 -0.43 -17.86 -5.00
C GLY A 381 0.84 -17.45 -4.28
N VAL A 382 0.71 -16.80 -3.11
CA VAL A 382 1.78 -16.67 -2.11
C VAL A 382 1.99 -18.03 -1.45
N ARG A 383 3.24 -18.46 -1.29
CA ARG A 383 3.61 -19.80 -0.78
C ARG A 383 3.66 -19.87 0.74
N SER A 384 4.13 -18.80 1.38
CA SER A 384 4.29 -18.72 2.83
C SER A 384 3.92 -17.34 3.33
N VAL A 385 3.19 -17.30 4.44
CA VAL A 385 2.84 -16.09 5.18
C VAL A 385 3.52 -16.16 6.55
N VAL A 386 4.40 -15.19 6.83
CA VAL A 386 5.23 -15.16 8.03
C VAL A 386 4.91 -13.92 8.85
N MET A 387 4.82 -14.06 10.17
CA MET A 387 4.69 -12.92 11.08
C MET A 387 6.03 -12.58 11.72
N LEU A 388 6.44 -11.32 11.64
CA LEU A 388 7.64 -10.78 12.28
C LEU A 388 7.22 -9.77 13.35
N THR A 389 7.59 -9.98 14.61
CA THR A 389 7.19 -9.07 15.69
C THR A 389 8.25 -8.96 16.77
N GLY A 390 8.27 -7.79 17.44
CA GLY A 390 9.09 -7.55 18.64
C GLY A 390 8.39 -7.96 19.94
N ASP A 391 7.14 -8.39 19.87
CA ASP A 391 6.39 -8.90 21.02
C ASP A 391 6.96 -10.24 21.52
N ASN A 392 6.60 -10.61 22.75
CA ASN A 392 7.00 -11.89 23.33
C ASN A 392 6.43 -13.09 22.54
N ALA A 393 7.09 -14.25 22.68
CA ALA A 393 6.72 -15.46 21.97
C ALA A 393 5.27 -15.91 22.21
N ALA A 394 4.78 -15.86 23.46
CA ALA A 394 3.43 -16.31 23.81
C ALA A 394 2.34 -15.49 23.08
N THR A 395 2.49 -14.16 23.05
CA THR A 395 1.59 -13.25 22.34
C THR A 395 1.67 -13.42 20.83
N ALA A 396 2.88 -13.56 20.30
CA ALA A 396 3.07 -13.79 18.88
C ALA A 396 2.44 -15.12 18.42
N ASP A 397 2.64 -16.20 19.17
CA ASP A 397 2.10 -17.52 18.82
C ASP A 397 0.56 -17.54 18.92
N ALA A 398 -0.01 -16.89 19.94
CA ALA A 398 -1.46 -16.78 20.09
C ALA A 398 -2.10 -16.02 18.92
N VAL A 399 -1.55 -14.85 18.56
CA VAL A 399 -2.05 -14.06 17.42
C VAL A 399 -1.83 -14.82 16.11
N GLY A 400 -0.64 -15.41 15.92
CA GLY A 400 -0.30 -16.17 14.72
C GLY A 400 -1.22 -17.37 14.49
N ALA A 401 -1.55 -18.10 15.56
CA ALA A 401 -2.53 -19.20 15.50
C ALA A 401 -3.95 -18.71 15.22
N GLN A 402 -4.33 -17.54 15.76
CA GLN A 402 -5.64 -16.94 15.53
C GLN A 402 -5.85 -16.51 14.07
N VAL A 403 -4.85 -15.88 13.44
CA VAL A 403 -4.95 -15.44 12.03
C VAL A 403 -4.57 -16.53 11.02
N GLY A 404 -3.82 -17.55 11.43
CA GLY A 404 -3.38 -18.64 10.57
C GLY A 404 -2.14 -18.33 9.72
N VAL A 405 -1.10 -17.75 10.30
CA VAL A 405 0.23 -17.62 9.65
C VAL A 405 0.98 -18.97 9.65
N ASP A 406 1.91 -19.14 8.72
CA ASP A 406 2.70 -20.37 8.59
C ASP A 406 3.88 -20.43 9.57
N GLU A 407 4.48 -19.28 9.85
CA GLU A 407 5.66 -19.14 10.70
C GLU A 407 5.56 -17.84 11.51
N VAL A 408 6.01 -17.91 12.77
CA VAL A 408 6.05 -16.79 13.70
C VAL A 408 7.48 -16.58 14.16
N HIS A 409 7.95 -15.34 14.06
CA HIS A 409 9.21 -14.90 14.66
C HIS A 409 8.93 -13.75 15.62
N ALA A 410 9.11 -14.04 16.91
CA ALA A 410 8.87 -13.14 18.02
C ALA A 410 10.18 -12.56 18.56
N GLU A 411 10.06 -11.56 19.45
CA GLU A 411 11.17 -10.94 20.18
C GLU A 411 12.26 -10.36 19.27
N LEU A 412 11.88 -9.95 18.05
CA LEU A 412 12.81 -9.41 17.06
C LEU A 412 13.10 -7.92 17.31
N LEU A 413 14.38 -7.56 17.26
CA LEU A 413 14.82 -6.18 17.06
C LEU A 413 14.70 -5.78 15.58
N PRO A 414 14.74 -4.48 15.23
CA PRO A 414 14.67 -4.04 13.83
C PRO A 414 15.73 -4.70 12.93
N GLU A 415 16.95 -4.90 13.43
CA GLU A 415 18.02 -5.58 12.70
C GLU A 415 17.73 -7.07 12.49
N ASP A 416 17.07 -7.71 13.45
CA ASP A 416 16.69 -9.10 13.37
C ASP A 416 15.56 -9.32 12.35
N LYS A 417 14.63 -8.36 12.23
CA LYS A 417 13.61 -8.37 11.16
C LYS A 417 14.27 -8.34 9.77
N VAL A 418 15.29 -7.49 9.59
CA VAL A 418 16.08 -7.44 8.35
C VAL A 418 16.72 -8.80 8.07
N ALA A 419 17.42 -9.38 9.04
CA ALA A 419 18.07 -10.70 8.89
C ALA A 419 17.07 -11.83 8.60
N ALA A 420 15.87 -11.79 9.19
CA ALA A 420 14.78 -12.72 8.90
C ALA A 420 14.33 -12.62 7.44
N ILE A 421 14.14 -11.40 6.92
CA ILE A 421 13.80 -11.17 5.51
C ILE A 421 14.88 -11.73 4.58
N GLU A 422 16.17 -11.51 4.87
CA GLU A 422 17.25 -12.05 4.02
C GLU A 422 17.32 -13.58 4.01
N ARG A 423 16.91 -14.22 5.11
CA ARG A 423 16.83 -15.68 5.22
C ARG A 423 15.64 -16.21 4.41
N LEU A 424 14.46 -15.64 4.59
CA LEU A 424 13.26 -15.99 3.82
C LEU A 424 13.46 -15.80 2.31
N GLU A 425 14.14 -14.72 1.92
CA GLU A 425 14.46 -14.44 0.51
C GLU A 425 15.36 -15.51 -0.12
N ARG A 426 16.33 -16.01 0.65
CA ARG A 426 17.26 -17.07 0.20
C ARG A 426 16.61 -18.45 0.17
N ASP A 427 15.81 -18.78 1.19
CA ASP A 427 15.30 -20.14 1.38
C ASP A 427 14.04 -20.42 0.55
N VAL A 428 13.18 -19.41 0.37
CA VAL A 428 11.87 -19.58 -0.28
C VAL A 428 11.76 -18.79 -1.59
N GLY A 429 12.23 -17.54 -1.60
CA GLY A 429 12.19 -16.65 -2.76
C GLY A 429 11.72 -15.23 -2.41
N PRO A 430 11.37 -14.40 -3.42
CA PRO A 430 11.05 -12.98 -3.24
C PRO A 430 10.07 -12.69 -2.09
N VAL A 431 10.44 -11.75 -1.22
CA VAL A 431 9.71 -11.42 0.00
C VAL A 431 9.06 -10.05 -0.13
N ALA A 432 7.77 -9.97 0.17
CA ALA A 432 7.10 -8.70 0.45
C ALA A 432 7.03 -8.49 1.97
N MET A 433 7.52 -7.35 2.46
CA MET A 433 7.37 -6.93 3.86
C MET A 433 6.22 -5.93 3.97
N ILE A 434 5.30 -6.15 4.91
CA ILE A 434 4.15 -5.28 5.17
C ILE A 434 4.29 -4.72 6.59
N GLY A 435 4.18 -3.41 6.76
CA GLY A 435 4.21 -2.74 8.06
C GLY A 435 3.58 -1.35 8.02
N ASP A 436 3.37 -0.75 9.19
CA ASP A 436 2.74 0.57 9.36
C ASP A 436 3.70 1.61 9.98
N GLY A 437 4.83 1.16 10.54
CA GLY A 437 5.66 1.95 11.45
C GLY A 437 7.05 2.36 10.97
N ILE A 438 7.65 3.30 11.72
CA ILE A 438 9.07 3.71 11.60
C ILE A 438 10.00 2.54 11.89
N ASN A 439 9.62 1.67 12.83
CA ASN A 439 10.42 0.52 13.26
C ASN A 439 10.62 -0.51 12.14
N ASP A 440 9.70 -0.54 11.16
CA ASP A 440 9.75 -1.46 10.03
C ASP A 440 10.40 -0.85 8.80
N ALA A 441 10.73 0.44 8.80
CA ALA A 441 11.35 1.09 7.64
C ALA A 441 12.62 0.37 7.14
N PRO A 442 13.55 -0.10 8.01
CA PRO A 442 14.70 -0.88 7.54
C PRO A 442 14.31 -2.22 6.89
N ALA A 443 13.31 -2.90 7.45
CA ALA A 443 12.79 -4.17 6.94
C ALA A 443 12.06 -4.00 5.60
N LEU A 444 11.22 -2.96 5.48
CA LEU A 444 10.53 -2.54 4.26
C LEU A 444 11.52 -2.22 3.13
N ALA A 445 12.60 -1.49 3.45
CA ALA A 445 13.64 -1.14 2.47
C ALA A 445 14.48 -2.33 2.01
N ARG A 446 14.67 -3.34 2.87
CA ARG A 446 15.47 -4.53 2.54
C ARG A 446 14.69 -5.56 1.72
N ALA A 447 13.38 -5.66 1.92
CA ALA A 447 12.53 -6.63 1.23
C ALA A 447 12.60 -6.47 -0.30
N THR A 448 12.26 -7.53 -1.03
CA THR A 448 12.10 -7.43 -2.49
C THR A 448 11.00 -6.45 -2.86
N LEU A 449 10.00 -6.32 -1.98
CA LEU A 449 8.91 -5.37 -2.08
C LEU A 449 8.50 -4.86 -0.70
N GLY A 450 8.65 -3.57 -0.43
CA GLY A 450 8.12 -2.95 0.79
C GLY A 450 6.70 -2.42 0.60
N VAL A 451 5.78 -2.78 1.50
CA VAL A 451 4.39 -2.29 1.51
C VAL A 451 4.09 -1.58 2.83
N ALA A 452 3.74 -0.30 2.75
CA ALA A 452 3.25 0.47 3.89
C ALA A 452 1.71 0.40 3.99
N MET A 453 1.20 0.15 5.19
CA MET A 453 -0.25 0.18 5.50
C MET A 453 -0.71 1.60 5.85
N GLY A 454 -1.93 1.94 5.39
CA GLY A 454 -2.68 3.13 5.80
C GLY A 454 -2.20 4.48 5.24
N ALA A 455 -3.14 5.38 4.95
CA ALA A 455 -2.85 6.81 4.74
C ALA A 455 -2.27 7.49 6.00
N ALA A 456 -2.43 6.86 7.16
CA ALA A 456 -1.93 7.29 8.47
C ALA A 456 -0.63 6.59 8.90
N GLY A 457 -0.07 5.70 8.06
CA GLY A 457 1.28 5.19 8.28
C GLY A 457 2.25 6.35 8.41
N THR A 458 3.26 6.22 9.27
CA THR A 458 4.19 7.33 9.55
C THR A 458 4.78 7.85 8.24
N ASP A 459 4.98 9.18 8.11
CA ASP A 459 5.46 9.79 6.85
C ASP A 459 6.75 9.10 6.33
N VAL A 460 7.55 8.55 7.25
CA VAL A 460 8.76 7.75 6.98
C VAL A 460 8.45 6.39 6.34
N ALA A 461 7.43 5.66 6.81
CA ALA A 461 7.04 4.37 6.25
C ALA A 461 6.48 4.54 4.83
N ILE A 462 5.63 5.55 4.62
CA ILE A 462 5.12 5.90 3.28
C ILE A 462 6.26 6.35 2.36
N GLU A 463 7.29 7.04 2.86
CA GLU A 463 8.44 7.45 2.04
C GLU A 463 9.36 6.27 1.68
N THR A 464 9.52 5.32 2.58
CA THR A 464 10.44 4.19 2.45
C THR A 464 9.87 3.03 1.62
N ALA A 465 8.56 2.75 1.70
CA ALA A 465 7.95 1.61 1.02
C ALA A 465 7.84 1.80 -0.50
N ASP A 466 7.89 0.71 -1.27
CA ASP A 466 7.63 0.74 -2.72
C ASP A 466 6.14 0.91 -3.05
N ILE A 467 5.28 0.40 -2.16
CA ILE A 467 3.82 0.41 -2.27
C ILE A 467 3.24 1.04 -1.01
N ALA A 468 2.21 1.88 -1.17
CA ALA A 468 1.41 2.35 -0.06
C ALA A 468 -0.06 1.94 -0.26
N LEU A 469 -0.66 1.32 0.76
CA LEU A 469 -2.09 1.07 0.80
C LEU A 469 -2.77 2.28 1.41
N MET A 470 -3.73 2.86 0.68
CA MET A 470 -4.44 4.06 1.14
C MET A 470 -5.45 3.76 2.25
N SER A 471 -5.73 2.48 2.52
CA SER A 471 -6.51 2.05 3.68
C SER A 471 -5.82 0.90 4.40
N ASP A 472 -6.36 0.55 5.56
CA ASP A 472 -5.82 -0.51 6.41
C ASP A 472 -6.30 -1.92 6.00
N ASP A 473 -6.86 -2.06 4.80
CA ASP A 473 -7.39 -3.32 4.29
C ASP A 473 -6.31 -4.20 3.63
N LEU A 474 -5.91 -5.27 4.33
CA LEU A 474 -4.95 -6.25 3.85
C LEU A 474 -5.43 -7.04 2.62
N SER A 475 -6.74 -7.12 2.37
CA SER A 475 -7.29 -7.86 1.22
C SER A 475 -6.82 -7.29 -0.13
N LYS A 476 -6.47 -5.99 -0.14
CA LYS A 476 -5.91 -5.30 -1.31
C LYS A 476 -4.57 -5.86 -1.76
N LEU A 477 -3.80 -6.46 -0.85
CA LEU A 477 -2.55 -7.12 -1.21
C LEU A 477 -2.81 -8.35 -2.07
N ALA A 478 -3.81 -9.15 -1.73
CA ALA A 478 -4.22 -10.29 -2.54
C ALA A 478 -4.68 -9.83 -3.94
N TRP A 479 -5.55 -8.82 -3.99
CA TRP A 479 -5.97 -8.22 -5.26
C TRP A 479 -4.78 -7.71 -6.08
N LEU A 480 -3.82 -7.04 -5.45
CA LEU A 480 -2.63 -6.50 -6.13
C LEU A 480 -1.77 -7.62 -6.73
N VAL A 481 -1.55 -8.72 -6.00
CA VAL A 481 -0.79 -9.89 -6.49
C VAL A 481 -1.51 -10.50 -7.71
N GLU A 482 -2.83 -10.69 -7.63
CA GLU A 482 -3.63 -11.20 -8.75
C GLU A 482 -3.59 -10.26 -9.96
N HIS A 483 -3.74 -8.96 -9.71
CA HIS A 483 -3.76 -7.95 -10.75
C HIS A 483 -2.38 -7.85 -11.45
N SER A 484 -1.28 -7.86 -10.69
CA SER A 484 0.07 -7.89 -11.23
C SER A 484 0.33 -9.13 -12.08
N ARG A 485 -0.14 -10.32 -11.63
CA ARG A 485 -0.07 -11.56 -12.42
C ARG A 485 -0.89 -11.47 -13.71
N ALA A 486 -2.09 -10.90 -13.65
CA ALA A 486 -2.92 -10.65 -14.82
C ALA A 486 -2.24 -9.69 -15.81
N THR A 487 -1.58 -8.64 -15.31
CA THR A 487 -0.78 -7.70 -16.13
C THR A 487 0.35 -8.42 -16.85
N LEU A 488 1.14 -9.24 -16.15
CA LEU A 488 2.20 -10.04 -16.79
C LEU A 488 1.65 -11.06 -17.80
N ALA A 489 0.50 -11.68 -17.51
CA ALA A 489 -0.15 -12.59 -18.45
C ALA A 489 -0.58 -11.88 -19.74
N VAL A 490 -1.14 -10.67 -19.62
CA VAL A 490 -1.51 -9.82 -20.77
C VAL A 490 -0.27 -9.42 -21.58
N ILE A 491 0.81 -9.00 -20.91
CA ILE A 491 2.08 -8.65 -21.57
C ILE A 491 2.65 -9.85 -22.34
N ARG A 492 2.66 -11.05 -21.73
CA ARG A 492 3.13 -12.28 -22.38
C ARG A 492 2.26 -12.65 -23.59
N TRP A 493 0.94 -12.59 -23.45
CA TRP A 493 0.02 -12.90 -24.54
C TRP A 493 0.17 -11.93 -25.72
N ASN A 494 0.24 -10.62 -25.42
CA ASN A 494 0.47 -9.60 -26.43
C ASN A 494 1.82 -9.77 -27.12
N THR A 495 2.86 -10.15 -26.38
CA THR A 495 4.19 -10.42 -26.94
C THR A 495 4.16 -11.61 -27.89
N VAL A 496 3.54 -12.73 -27.49
CA VAL A 496 3.39 -13.92 -28.34
C VAL A 496 2.55 -13.60 -29.59
N LEU A 497 1.46 -12.85 -29.44
CA LEU A 497 0.63 -12.43 -30.57
C LEU A 497 1.43 -11.56 -31.56
N ALA A 498 2.11 -10.52 -31.07
CA ALA A 498 2.88 -9.60 -31.90
C ALA A 498 4.02 -10.31 -32.64
N LEU A 499 4.74 -11.21 -31.98
CA LEU A 499 5.80 -12.00 -32.61
C LEU A 499 5.24 -13.06 -33.58
N GLY A 500 4.12 -13.69 -33.23
CA GLY A 500 3.46 -14.69 -34.06
C GLY A 500 2.97 -14.12 -35.39
N ILE A 501 2.31 -12.95 -35.37
CA ILE A 501 1.86 -12.27 -36.59
C ILE A 501 3.05 -11.97 -37.51
N LYS A 502 4.16 -11.47 -36.97
CA LYS A 502 5.35 -11.21 -37.77
C LYS A 502 5.97 -12.47 -38.36
N ALA A 503 6.07 -13.54 -37.58
CA ALA A 503 6.62 -14.81 -38.07
C ALA A 503 5.83 -15.33 -39.28
N VAL A 504 4.50 -15.26 -39.22
CA VAL A 504 3.62 -15.60 -40.36
C VAL A 504 3.90 -14.72 -41.56
N PHE A 505 3.97 -13.40 -41.37
CA PHE A 505 4.20 -12.46 -42.47
C PHE A 505 5.59 -12.60 -43.11
N VAL A 506 6.64 -12.88 -42.32
CA VAL A 506 7.98 -13.17 -42.85
C VAL A 506 7.95 -14.39 -43.77
N VAL A 507 7.28 -15.48 -43.36
CA VAL A 507 7.11 -16.68 -44.20
C VAL A 507 6.35 -16.34 -45.49
N LEU A 508 5.28 -15.54 -45.40
CA LEU A 508 4.51 -15.10 -46.57
C LEU A 508 5.32 -14.22 -47.53
N THR A 509 6.27 -13.42 -47.02
CA THR A 509 7.19 -12.62 -47.84
C THR A 509 8.12 -13.52 -48.65
N PHE A 510 8.70 -14.55 -48.03
CA PHE A 510 9.53 -15.51 -48.75
C PHE A 510 8.73 -16.37 -49.74
N ALA A 511 7.46 -16.66 -49.44
CA ALA A 511 6.54 -17.31 -50.37
C ALA A 511 6.07 -16.41 -51.54
N GLY A 512 6.39 -15.11 -51.52
CA GLY A 512 6.02 -14.15 -52.57
C GLY A 512 4.55 -13.72 -52.56
N VAL A 513 3.83 -13.96 -51.46
CA VAL A 513 2.39 -13.65 -51.32
C VAL A 513 2.15 -12.38 -50.50
N ALA A 514 3.14 -11.96 -49.69
CA ALA A 514 3.00 -10.77 -48.85
C ALA A 514 3.11 -9.47 -49.67
N THR A 515 2.16 -8.56 -49.45
CA THR A 515 2.16 -7.21 -50.03
C THR A 515 2.51 -6.16 -48.98
N LEU A 516 3.02 -5.01 -49.43
CA LEU A 516 3.41 -3.90 -48.54
C LEU A 516 2.24 -3.37 -47.71
N TRP A 517 1.06 -3.22 -48.32
CA TRP A 517 -0.13 -2.74 -47.61
C TRP A 517 -0.66 -3.79 -46.61
N GLY A 518 -0.61 -5.08 -46.95
CA GLY A 518 -1.05 -6.17 -46.08
C GLY A 518 -0.18 -6.28 -44.83
N ALA A 519 1.13 -6.06 -44.97
CA ALA A 519 2.07 -5.96 -43.85
C ALA A 519 1.71 -4.83 -42.88
N VAL A 520 1.48 -3.62 -43.39
CA VAL A 520 1.09 -2.45 -42.57
C VAL A 520 -0.26 -2.68 -41.90
N ALA A 521 -1.24 -3.22 -42.63
CA ALA A 521 -2.55 -3.52 -42.07
C ALA A 521 -2.48 -4.55 -40.93
N ALA A 522 -1.64 -5.58 -41.06
CA ALA A 522 -1.45 -6.59 -40.03
C ALA A 522 -0.74 -6.04 -38.79
N ASP A 523 0.32 -5.25 -38.94
CA ASP A 523 1.04 -4.66 -37.80
C ASP A 523 0.18 -3.61 -37.06
N MET A 524 -0.59 -2.80 -37.80
CA MET A 524 -1.55 -1.87 -37.23
C MET A 524 -2.68 -2.61 -36.50
N GLY A 525 -3.23 -3.68 -37.11
CA GLY A 525 -4.24 -4.52 -36.49
C GLY A 525 -3.73 -5.20 -35.21
N ALA A 526 -2.50 -5.72 -35.24
CA ALA A 526 -1.83 -6.28 -34.07
C ALA A 526 -1.68 -5.23 -32.97
N SER A 527 -1.21 -4.03 -33.30
CA SER A 527 -1.04 -2.90 -32.37
C SER A 527 -2.35 -2.52 -31.69
N LEU A 528 -3.46 -2.46 -32.43
CA LEU A 528 -4.77 -2.17 -31.86
C LEU A 528 -5.28 -3.29 -30.95
N LEU A 529 -5.07 -4.55 -31.33
CA LEU A 529 -5.44 -5.70 -30.51
C LEU A 529 -4.68 -5.74 -29.18
N VAL A 530 -3.36 -5.52 -29.21
CA VAL A 530 -2.55 -5.53 -27.97
C VAL A 530 -2.90 -4.36 -27.05
N VAL A 531 -3.15 -3.16 -27.60
CA VAL A 531 -3.59 -2.00 -26.83
C VAL A 531 -4.98 -2.23 -26.22
N ALA A 532 -5.93 -2.74 -27.01
CA ALA A 532 -7.28 -3.05 -26.51
C ALA A 532 -7.23 -4.10 -25.39
N ASN A 533 -6.40 -5.14 -25.55
CA ASN A 533 -6.21 -6.16 -24.52
C ASN A 533 -5.53 -5.61 -23.26
N ALA A 534 -4.55 -4.71 -23.40
CA ALA A 534 -3.92 -4.03 -22.28
C ALA A 534 -4.89 -3.12 -21.51
N LEU A 535 -5.74 -2.36 -22.22
CA LEU A 535 -6.75 -1.49 -21.60
C LEU A 535 -7.84 -2.25 -20.83
N ARG A 536 -8.01 -3.56 -21.06
CA ARG A 536 -8.91 -4.41 -20.25
C ARG A 536 -8.47 -4.46 -18.78
N LEU A 537 -7.19 -4.25 -18.48
CA LEU A 537 -6.67 -4.20 -17.11
C LEU A 537 -7.30 -3.05 -16.31
N LEU A 538 -7.78 -1.97 -16.93
CA LEU A 538 -8.47 -0.87 -16.22
C LEU A 538 -9.83 -1.25 -15.60
N ARG A 539 -10.40 -2.39 -16.02
CA ARG A 539 -11.72 -2.88 -15.56
C ARG A 539 -11.62 -4.07 -14.62
N ARG A 540 -10.41 -4.63 -14.49
CA ARG A 540 -10.08 -5.71 -13.55
C ARG A 540 -9.39 -5.08 -12.35
#